data_AF-A0A8T7LM23-F1
#
_entry.id   AF-A0A8T7LM23-F1
#
_cell.length_a   1.000
_cell.length_b   1.000
_cell.length_c   1.000
_cell.angle_alpha   90.00
_cell.angle_beta   90.00
_cell.angle_gamma   90.00
#
_symmetry.space_group_name_H-M   'P 1'
#
loop_
_entity.id
_entity.type
_entity.pdbx_description
1 polymer ?
#
loop_
_entity_poly.entity_id
_entity_poly.type
_entity_poly.pdbx_seq_one_letter_code
_entity_poly.pdbx_strand_id
1 'polypeptide(L)'
;MIYVKLFGYFISAAVLITSLAIGLMGARWQAVEQSAYAGARRPWWFVAASVLLIVFYFLALNQFVSAAPRTWAGWLLMAILPLGWGLKAALVIFNPQGRAAVSSIAGDQNWRKVALARLPIAILLGILTWFA
;
A
#
# COMPACT_ATOMS: atom_id res chain seq x y z
N MET A 1 -9.83 -16.86 9.78
CA MET A 1 -9.01 -16.44 8.62
C MET A 1 -9.75 -15.62 7.58
N ILE A 2 -11.10 -15.55 7.58
CA ILE A 2 -11.83 -14.78 6.57
C ILE A 2 -11.42 -13.29 6.52
N TYR A 3 -11.25 -12.62 7.66
CA TYR A 3 -10.85 -11.20 7.68
C TYR A 3 -9.40 -11.01 7.20
N VAL A 4 -8.51 -11.96 7.49
CA VAL A 4 -7.13 -11.96 6.96
C VAL A 4 -7.14 -12.06 5.45
N LYS A 5 -7.96 -12.97 4.89
CA LYS A 5 -8.11 -13.11 3.43
C LYS A 5 -8.75 -11.90 2.78
N LEU A 6 -9.82 -11.37 3.37
CA LEU A 6 -10.47 -10.16 2.87
C LEU A 6 -9.50 -8.97 2.89
N PHE A 7 -8.73 -8.80 3.96
CA PHE A 7 -7.73 -7.75 4.04
C PHE A 7 -6.63 -7.94 2.99
N GLY A 8 -6.07 -9.15 2.88
CA GLY A 8 -5.03 -9.44 1.90
C GLY A 8 -5.47 -9.20 0.46
N TYR A 9 -6.67 -9.66 0.08
CA TYR A 9 -7.23 -9.40 -1.24
C TYR A 9 -7.56 -7.93 -1.45
N PHE A 10 -8.04 -7.23 -0.42
CA PHE A 10 -8.26 -5.80 -0.48
C PHE A 10 -6.97 -5.03 -0.78
N ILE A 11 -5.85 -5.34 -0.10
CA ILE A 11 -4.56 -4.70 -0.39
C ILE A 11 -4.07 -5.09 -1.78
N SER A 12 -4.14 -6.36 -2.16
CA SER A 12 -3.76 -6.82 -3.51
C SER A 12 -4.53 -6.07 -4.59
N ALA A 13 -5.85 -5.95 -4.45
CA ALA A 13 -6.72 -5.20 -5.35
C ALA A 13 -6.38 -3.70 -5.34
N ALA A 14 -6.14 -3.10 -4.17
CA ALA A 14 -5.74 -1.70 -4.07
C ALA A 14 -4.41 -1.43 -4.79
N VAL A 15 -3.42 -2.31 -4.65
CA VAL A 15 -2.14 -2.18 -5.38
C VAL A 15 -2.37 -2.33 -6.88
N LEU A 16 -3.18 -3.30 -7.32
CA LEU A 16 -3.50 -3.50 -8.72
C LEU A 16 -4.20 -2.28 -9.33
N ILE A 17 -5.31 -1.84 -8.72
CA ILE A 17 -6.11 -0.71 -9.19
C ILE A 17 -5.29 0.57 -9.21
N THR A 18 -4.52 0.85 -8.16
CA THR A 18 -3.66 2.05 -8.15
C THR A 18 -2.53 1.97 -9.16
N SER A 19 -1.98 0.78 -9.44
CA SER A 19 -0.98 0.61 -10.51
C SER A 19 -1.57 0.88 -11.89
N LEU A 20 -2.78 0.38 -12.16
CA LEU A 20 -3.52 0.67 -13.39
C LEU A 20 -3.83 2.16 -13.51
N ALA A 21 -4.33 2.79 -12.45
CA ALA A 21 -4.63 4.22 -12.43
C ALA A 21 -3.38 5.07 -12.72
N ILE A 22 -2.24 4.75 -12.09
CA ILE A 22 -0.96 5.42 -12.38
C ILE A 22 -0.57 5.22 -13.86
N GLY A 23 -0.64 3.99 -14.36
CA GLY A 23 -0.27 3.68 -15.74
C GLY A 23 -1.11 4.44 -16.77
N LEU A 24 -2.41 4.58 -16.51
CA LEU A 24 -3.36 5.32 -17.35
C LEU A 24 -3.20 6.84 -17.24
N MET A 25 -2.93 7.36 -16.04
CA MET A 25 -2.83 8.80 -15.79
C MET A 25 -1.45 9.39 -16.13
N GLY A 26 -0.38 8.58 -16.10
CA GLY A 26 0.97 9.05 -16.35
C GLY A 26 1.38 10.19 -15.40
N ALA A 27 1.96 11.25 -15.95
CA ALA A 27 2.41 12.43 -15.21
C ALA A 27 1.26 13.16 -14.47
N ARG A 28 0.01 12.98 -14.89
CA ARG A 28 -1.16 13.56 -14.18
C ARG A 28 -1.34 12.97 -12.79
N TRP A 29 -0.79 11.77 -12.53
CA TRP A 29 -0.80 11.17 -11.20
C TRP A 29 -0.01 11.99 -10.17
N GLN A 30 1.00 12.77 -10.61
CA GLN A 30 1.77 13.66 -9.75
C GLN A 30 0.88 14.62 -8.96
N ALA A 31 -0.17 15.16 -9.60
CA ALA A 31 -1.11 16.08 -8.95
C ALA A 31 -1.91 15.40 -7.84
N VAL A 32 -2.28 14.13 -8.04
CA VAL A 32 -2.96 13.31 -7.02
C VAL A 32 -2.03 13.07 -5.84
N GLU A 33 -0.79 12.67 -6.10
CA GLU A 33 0.21 12.42 -5.05
C GLU A 33 0.52 13.70 -4.27
N GLN A 34 0.72 14.83 -4.96
CA GLN A 34 0.94 16.13 -4.32
C GLN A 34 -0.26 16.55 -3.46
N SER A 35 -1.50 16.33 -3.92
CA SER A 35 -2.69 16.64 -3.12
C SER A 35 -2.77 15.82 -1.82
N ALA A 36 -2.31 14.57 -1.85
CA ALA A 36 -2.35 13.67 -0.71
C ALA A 36 -1.19 13.89 0.27
N TYR A 37 0.03 14.14 -0.24
CA TYR A 37 1.26 14.14 0.57
C TYR A 37 1.93 15.51 0.74
N ALA A 38 1.72 16.45 -0.18
CA ALA A 38 2.41 17.76 -0.21
C ALA A 38 1.48 18.98 -0.08
N GLY A 39 0.16 18.80 -0.06
CA GLY A 39 -0.82 19.88 0.08
C GLY A 39 -0.88 20.46 1.51
N ALA A 40 -1.20 21.76 1.62
CA ALA A 40 -1.35 22.45 2.91
C ALA A 40 -2.44 21.83 3.81
N ARG A 41 -3.46 21.21 3.21
CA ARG A 41 -4.50 20.44 3.90
C ARG A 41 -4.73 19.13 3.17
N ARG A 42 -4.64 18.01 3.89
CA ARG A 42 -4.93 16.69 3.32
C ARG A 42 -6.42 16.59 2.97
N PRO A 43 -6.77 16.04 1.79
CA PRO A 43 -8.16 15.92 1.40
C PRO A 43 -8.89 14.88 2.27
N TRP A 44 -10.17 15.10 2.51
CA TRP A 44 -10.96 14.27 3.43
C TRP A 44 -11.04 12.80 2.97
N TRP A 45 -11.08 12.55 1.66
CA TRP A 45 -11.13 11.19 1.11
C TRP A 45 -9.87 10.39 1.48
N PHE A 46 -8.71 11.05 1.56
CA PHE A 46 -7.45 10.40 1.93
C PHE A 46 -7.45 10.04 3.41
N VAL A 47 -7.95 10.93 4.25
CA VAL A 47 -8.13 10.68 5.69
C VAL A 47 -9.10 9.52 5.90
N ALA A 48 -10.26 9.54 5.25
CA ALA A 48 -11.26 8.48 5.35
C ALA A 48 -10.70 7.12 4.90
N ALA A 49 -10.03 7.07 3.74
CA ALA A 49 -9.38 5.86 3.25
C ALA A 49 -8.30 5.33 4.21
N SER A 50 -7.51 6.23 4.81
CA SER A 50 -6.48 5.85 5.79
C SER A 50 -7.09 5.25 7.05
N VAL A 51 -8.14 5.88 7.60
CA VAL A 51 -8.84 5.38 8.78
C VAL A 51 -9.48 4.01 8.50
N LEU A 52 -10.16 3.86 7.36
CA LEU A 52 -10.76 2.59 6.95
C LEU A 52 -9.71 1.49 6.82
N LEU A 53 -8.58 1.79 6.18
CA LEU A 53 -7.47 0.84 6.04
C LEU A 53 -6.93 0.38 7.41
N ILE A 54 -6.73 1.33 8.33
CA ILE A 54 -6.21 1.06 9.68
C ILE A 54 -7.20 0.20 10.47
N VAL A 55 -8.48 0.57 10.48
CA VAL A 55 -9.53 -0.20 11.15
C VAL A 55 -9.61 -1.61 10.59
N PHE A 56 -9.58 -1.76 9.26
CA PHE A 56 -9.65 -3.07 8.63
C PHE A 56 -8.43 -3.94 8.95
N TYR A 57 -7.23 -3.34 8.97
CA TYR A 57 -6.02 -4.03 9.42
C TYR A 57 -6.17 -4.53 10.86
N PHE A 58 -6.64 -3.71 11.80
CA PHE A 58 -6.80 -4.14 13.19
C PHE A 58 -7.85 -5.24 13.37
N LEU A 59 -8.95 -5.21 12.59
CA LEU A 59 -9.93 -6.30 12.60
C LEU A 59 -9.31 -7.62 12.09
N ALA A 60 -8.54 -7.56 11.00
CA ALA A 60 -7.85 -8.73 10.47
C ALA A 60 -6.76 -9.25 11.43
N LEU A 61 -5.99 -8.34 12.04
CA LEU A 61 -4.96 -8.66 13.02
C LEU A 61 -5.56 -9.30 14.28
N ASN A 62 -6.65 -8.75 14.81
CA ASN A 62 -7.34 -9.32 15.96
C ASN A 62 -7.79 -10.76 15.67
N GLN A 63 -8.40 -11.00 14.50
CA GLN A 63 -8.75 -12.36 14.10
C GLN A 63 -7.52 -13.27 13.96
N PHE A 64 -6.43 -12.77 13.37
CA PHE A 64 -5.19 -13.56 13.20
C PHE A 64 -4.55 -13.95 14.53
N VAL A 65 -4.51 -13.04 15.50
CA VAL A 65 -3.94 -13.29 16.82
C VAL A 65 -4.85 -14.21 17.63
N SER A 66 -6.17 -14.06 17.54
CA SER A 66 -7.11 -14.89 18.31
C SER A 66 -7.40 -16.26 17.70
N ALA A 67 -7.11 -16.48 16.41
CA ALA A 67 -7.36 -17.76 15.74
C ALA A 67 -6.10 -18.65 15.68
N ALA A 68 -6.28 -19.95 15.92
CA ALA A 68 -5.30 -21.00 15.64
C ALA A 68 -5.90 -22.00 14.63
N PRO A 69 -5.09 -22.63 13.76
CA PRO A 69 -3.63 -22.48 13.60
C PRO A 69 -3.23 -21.24 12.77
N ARG A 70 -2.03 -20.71 12.98
CA ARG A 70 -1.48 -19.55 12.24
C ARG A 70 -0.53 -20.03 11.16
N THR A 71 -0.75 -19.59 9.92
CA THR A 71 0.10 -19.93 8.77
C THR A 71 1.31 -19.01 8.68
N TRP A 72 2.40 -19.47 8.06
CA TRP A 72 3.58 -18.63 7.78
C TRP A 72 3.21 -17.43 6.88
N ALA A 73 2.28 -17.65 5.93
CA ALA A 73 1.77 -16.62 5.05
C ALA A 73 0.96 -15.55 5.81
N GLY A 74 0.14 -15.97 6.79
CA GLY A 74 -0.54 -15.05 7.70
C GLY A 74 0.43 -14.20 8.51
N TRP A 75 1.53 -14.77 9.01
CA TRP A 75 2.60 -14.01 9.69
C TRP A 75 3.25 -12.97 8.79
N LEU A 76 3.56 -13.34 7.55
CA LEU A 76 4.10 -12.39 6.57
C LEU A 76 3.12 -11.25 6.30
N LEU A 77 1.85 -11.58 6.07
CA LEU A 77 0.82 -10.61 5.70
C LEU A 77 0.45 -9.67 6.86
N MET A 78 0.35 -10.19 8.09
CA MET A 78 -0.18 -9.45 9.24
C MET A 78 0.89 -8.76 10.09
N ALA A 79 2.13 -9.24 10.07
CA ALA A 79 3.21 -8.69 10.88
C ALA A 79 4.36 -8.15 10.03
N ILE A 80 4.99 -8.99 9.22
CA ILE A 80 6.26 -8.63 8.53
C ILE A 80 6.03 -7.51 7.51
N LEU A 81 5.00 -7.62 6.67
CA LEU A 81 4.71 -6.60 5.65
C LEU A 81 4.32 -5.24 6.27
N PRO A 82 3.39 -5.16 7.24
CA PRO A 82 3.09 -3.89 7.92
C PRO A 82 4.32 -3.25 8.58
N LEU A 83 5.17 -4.04 9.25
CA LEU A 83 6.42 -3.54 9.83
C LEU A 83 7.36 -3.01 8.76
N GLY A 84 7.54 -3.73 7.65
CA GLY A 84 8.37 -3.30 6.53
C GLY A 84 7.87 -2.00 5.88
N TRP A 85 6.55 -1.82 5.76
CA TRP A 85 5.96 -0.58 5.26
C TRP A 85 6.14 0.58 6.25
N GLY A 86 5.96 0.34 7.55
CA GLY A 86 6.21 1.33 8.59
C GLY A 86 7.67 1.79 8.59
N LEU A 87 8.62 0.86 8.49
CA LEU A 87 10.04 1.16 8.37
C LEU A 87 10.34 1.97 7.11
N LYS A 88 9.81 1.55 5.95
CA LYS A 88 9.97 2.31 4.70
C LYS A 88 9.42 3.73 4.83
N ALA A 89 8.25 3.91 5.42
CA ALA A 89 7.64 5.22 5.62
C ALA A 89 8.50 6.10 6.54
N ALA A 90 8.99 5.55 7.65
CA ALA A 90 9.90 6.24 8.55
C ALA A 90 11.19 6.67 7.81
N LEU A 91 11.80 5.75 7.06
CA LEU A 91 13.00 6.06 6.26
C LEU A 91 12.75 7.19 5.26
N VAL A 92 11.59 7.24 4.61
CA VAL A 92 11.25 8.34 3.69
C VAL A 92 11.06 9.65 4.45
N ILE A 93 10.34 9.66 5.58
CA ILE A 93 10.06 10.89 6.34
C ILE A 93 11.36 11.48 6.91
N PHE A 94 12.24 10.64 7.46
CA PHE A 94 13.47 11.07 8.12
C PHE A 94 14.67 11.20 7.18
N ASN A 95 14.54 10.85 5.89
CA ASN A 95 15.60 11.02 4.88
C ASN A 95 15.26 12.14 3.87
N PRO A 96 15.87 13.33 3.99
CA PRO A 96 15.67 14.43 3.04
C PRO A 96 15.97 14.06 1.58
N GLN A 97 16.99 13.23 1.34
CA GLN A 97 17.37 12.78 -0.01
C GLN A 97 16.30 11.84 -0.59
N GLY A 98 15.72 10.98 0.26
CA GLY A 98 14.59 10.11 -0.13
C GLY A 98 13.36 10.90 -0.53
N ARG A 99 13.03 11.98 0.20
CA ARG A 99 11.93 12.89 -0.15
C ARG A 99 12.18 13.62 -1.47
N ALA A 100 13.40 14.06 -1.71
CA ALA A 100 13.78 14.70 -2.97
C ALA A 100 13.66 13.73 -4.17
N ALA A 101 14.08 12.47 -4.00
CA ALA A 101 14.00 11.46 -5.05
C ALA A 101 12.54 11.10 -5.43
N VAL A 102 11.62 11.08 -4.47
CA VAL A 102 10.19 10.81 -4.74
C VAL A 102 9.53 12.03 -5.37
N SER A 103 9.83 13.24 -4.88
CA SER A 103 9.24 14.48 -5.40
C SER A 103 9.77 14.89 -6.78
N SER A 104 10.92 14.35 -7.22
CA SER A 104 11.49 14.59 -8.55
C SER A 104 10.99 13.62 -9.63
N ILE A 105 10.11 12.67 -9.29
CA ILE A 105 9.49 11.76 -10.27
C ILE A 105 8.58 12.59 -11.19
N ALA A 106 9.11 12.97 -12.35
CA ALA A 106 8.37 13.70 -13.37
C ALA A 106 8.33 12.93 -14.69
N GLY A 107 7.28 13.16 -15.47
CA GLY A 107 7.12 12.61 -16.81
C GLY A 107 6.44 11.23 -16.86
N ASP A 108 5.71 11.01 -17.95
CA ASP A 108 4.86 9.82 -18.15
C ASP A 108 5.64 8.51 -18.06
N GLN A 109 6.85 8.46 -18.63
CA GLN A 109 7.65 7.24 -18.65
C GLN A 109 8.04 6.78 -17.24
N ASN A 110 8.37 7.71 -16.35
CA ASN A 110 8.76 7.39 -14.98
C ASN A 110 7.55 6.89 -14.18
N TRP A 111 6.39 7.53 -14.32
CA TRP A 111 5.15 7.07 -13.70
C TRP A 111 4.70 5.70 -14.23
N ARG A 112 4.86 5.42 -15.53
CA ARG A 112 4.61 4.09 -16.09
C ARG A 112 5.56 3.02 -15.55
N LYS A 113 6.85 3.34 -15.37
CA LYS A 113 7.80 2.41 -14.72
C LYS A 113 7.38 2.10 -13.28
N VAL A 114 6.93 3.12 -12.52
CA VAL A 114 6.39 2.93 -11.16
C VAL A 114 5.16 2.02 -11.18
N ALA A 115 4.22 2.24 -12.10
CA ALA A 115 3.04 1.38 -12.26
C ALA A 115 3.44 -0.08 -12.51
N LEU A 116 4.32 -0.32 -13.48
CA LEU A 116 4.76 -1.67 -13.85
C LEU A 116 5.52 -2.37 -12.70
N ALA A 117 6.38 -1.65 -11.99
CA ALA A 117 7.14 -2.20 -10.86
C ALA A 117 6.24 -2.66 -9.69
N ARG A 118 5.02 -2.12 -9.59
CA ARG A 118 4.05 -2.47 -8.53
C ARG A 118 3.14 -3.64 -8.90
N LEU A 119 3.00 -3.99 -10.18
CA LEU A 119 2.15 -5.11 -10.61
C LEU A 119 2.59 -6.48 -10.03
N PRO A 120 3.90 -6.84 -10.03
CA PRO A 120 4.33 -8.08 -9.40
C PRO A 120 3.97 -8.14 -7.91
N ILE A 121 4.00 -7.00 -7.22
CA ILE A 121 3.64 -6.91 -5.79
C ILE A 121 2.17 -7.26 -5.59
N ALA A 122 1.26 -6.76 -6.45
CA ALA A 122 -0.16 -7.11 -6.36
C ALA A 122 -0.40 -8.63 -6.50
N ILE A 123 0.30 -9.26 -7.46
CA ILE A 123 0.23 -10.71 -7.70
C ILE A 123 0.76 -11.47 -6.49
N LEU A 124 1.96 -11.12 -6.00
CA LEU A 124 2.57 -11.75 -4.84
C LEU A 124 1.70 -11.62 -3.59
N LEU A 125 1.06 -10.47 -3.37
CA LEU A 125 0.11 -10.28 -2.27
C LEU A 125 -1.12 -11.18 -2.42
N GLY A 126 -1.66 -11.33 -3.64
CA GLY A 126 -2.79 -12.22 -3.90
C GLY A 126 -2.45 -13.68 -3.64
N ILE A 127 -1.27 -14.13 -4.09
CA ILE A 127 -0.75 -15.48 -3.83
C ILE A 127 -0.51 -15.69 -2.33
N LEU A 128 0.14 -14.73 -1.65
CA LEU A 128 0.37 -14.82 -0.21
C LEU A 128 -0.95 -14.91 0.56
N THR A 129 -1.95 -14.13 0.15
CA THR A 129 -3.28 -14.15 0.75
C THR A 129 -3.99 -15.49 0.54
N TRP A 130 -3.80 -16.13 -0.62
CA TRP A 130 -4.35 -17.46 -0.88
C TRP A 130 -3.84 -18.50 0.12
N PHE A 131 -2.56 -18.42 0.49
CA PHE A 131 -1.89 -19.30 1.46
C PHE A 131 -2.08 -18.90 2.92
N ALA A 132 -2.65 -17.72 3.21
CA ALA A 132 -2.88 -17.20 4.55
C ALA A 132 -4.10 -17.85 5.22
#